data_AF-A0A2D6LSC2-F1
#
_entry.id   AF-A0A2D6LSC2-F1
#
_cell.length_a   1.000
_cell.length_b   1.000
_cell.length_c   1.000
_cell.angle_alpha   90.00
_cell.angle_beta   90.00
_cell.angle_gamma   90.00
#
_symmetry.space_group_name_H-M   'P 1'
#
loop_
_entity.id
_entity.type
_entity.pdbx_description
1 polymer ?
#
loop_
_entity_poly.entity_id
_entity_poly.type
_entity_poly.pdbx_seq_one_letter_code
_entity_poly.pdbx_strand_id
1 'polypeptide(L)' 'MEEYSELLNEQIFAINTVWVALCAALIFFMEAGFALLEAGFVRAKNAMSIIAKVIIDIIFGGIAFFVVGFGIAYGAS' A
#
# COMPACT_ATOMS: atom_id res chain seq x y z
N MET A 1 -18.06 33.73 9.54
CA MET A 1 -17.98 32.48 10.34
C MET A 1 -18.00 31.26 9.43
N GLU A 2 -18.89 31.22 8.43
CA GLU A 2 -18.89 30.18 7.37
C GLU A 2 -17.59 30.13 6.55
N GLU A 3 -17.06 31.26 6.10
CA GLU A 3 -15.79 31.30 5.33
C GLU A 3 -14.61 30.69 6.10
N TYR A 4 -14.49 30.97 7.40
CA TYR A 4 -13.47 30.35 8.24
C TYR A 4 -13.68 28.84 8.40
N SER A 5 -14.92 28.37 8.43
CA SER A 5 -15.20 26.92 8.49
C SER A 5 -14.87 26.21 7.18
N GLU A 6 -15.09 26.86 6.03
CA GLU A 6 -14.69 26.32 4.72
C GLU A 6 -13.17 26.21 4.59
N LEU A 7 -12.45 27.27 4.98
CA LEU A 7 -10.99 27.26 5.01
C LEU A 7 -10.44 26.15 5.91
N LEU A 8 -11.04 25.94 7.09
CA LEU A 8 -10.65 24.85 7.98
C LEU A 8 -10.90 23.47 7.35
N ASN A 9 -12.03 23.28 6.68
CA ASN A 9 -12.36 22.01 6.01
C ASN A 9 -11.39 21.69 4.86
N GLU A 10 -11.00 22.68 4.07
CA GLU A 10 -10.03 22.50 2.98
C GLU A 10 -8.67 22.06 3.52
N GLN A 11 -8.20 22.70 4.59
CA GLN A 11 -6.93 22.33 5.24
C GLN A 11 -6.98 20.93 5.86
N ILE A 12 -8.08 20.59 6.53
CA ILE A 12 -8.29 19.25 7.11
C ILE A 12 -8.27 18.18 6.00
N PHE A 13 -8.95 18.43 4.88
CA PHE A 13 -8.96 17.51 3.75
C PHE A 13 -7.56 17.29 3.17
N ALA A 14 -6.79 18.36 2.98
CA ALA A 14 -5.41 18.28 2.48
C ALA A 14 -4.52 17.46 3.43
N ILE A 15 -4.58 17.73 4.73
CA ILE A 15 -3.79 17.01 5.75
C ILE A 15 -4.17 15.53 5.80
N ASN A 16 -5.47 15.22 5.79
CA ASN A 16 -5.95 13.84 5.81
C ASN A 16 -5.50 13.07 4.56
N THR A 17 -5.53 13.70 3.39
CA THR A 17 -5.07 13.08 2.14
C THR A 17 -3.59 12.75 2.20
N VAL A 18 -2.76 13.68 2.67
CA VAL A 18 -1.31 13.45 2.85
C VAL A 18 -1.06 12.34 3.87
N TRP A 19 -1.80 12.35 4.98
CA TRP A 19 -1.68 11.32 6.02
C TRP A 19 -1.98 9.93 5.47
N VAL A 20 -3.08 9.76 4.74
CA VAL A 20 -3.44 8.47 4.13
C VAL A 20 -2.41 8.03 3.08
N ALA A 21 -1.89 8.96 2.27
CA ALA A 21 -0.85 8.65 1.29
C ALA A 21 0.46 8.19 1.96
N LEU A 22 0.85 8.80 3.08
CA LEU A 22 2.00 8.36 3.88
C LEU A 22 1.78 6.98 4.49
N CYS A 23 0.60 6.72 5.05
CA CYS A 23 0.24 5.38 5.55
C CYS A 23 0.31 4.33 4.45
N ALA A 24 -0.19 4.63 3.24
CA ALA A 24 -0.10 3.72 2.09
C ALA A 24 1.36 3.43 1.69
N ALA A 25 2.23 4.44 1.72
CA ALA A 25 3.66 4.24 1.45
C ALA A 25 4.34 3.36 2.52
N LEU A 26 3.99 3.52 3.80
CA LEU A 26 4.50 2.67 4.87
C LEU A 26 4.04 1.21 4.71
N ILE A 27 2.79 0.98 4.32
CA ILE A 27 2.26 -0.35 4.03
C ILE A 27 3.01 -0.98 2.84
N PHE A 28 3.28 -0.22 1.78
CA PHE A 28 4.07 -0.71 0.65
C PHE A 28 5.48 -1.16 1.08
N PHE A 29 6.11 -0.46 2.02
CA PHE A 29 7.40 -0.89 2.59
C PHE A 29 7.33 -2.19 3.41
N MET A 30 6.15 -2.59 3.89
CA MET A 30 5.99 -3.88 4.60
C MET A 30 6.32 -5.06 3.69
N GLU A 31 6.04 -4.98 2.39
CA GLU A 31 6.34 -6.04 1.42
C GLU A 31 7.86 -6.29 1.31
N ALA A 32 8.66 -5.22 1.33
CA ALA A 32 10.12 -5.34 1.40
C ALA A 32 10.58 -5.96 2.73
N GLY A 33 9.91 -5.63 3.83
CA GLY A 33 10.15 -6.24 5.14
C GLY A 33 9.86 -7.75 5.15
N PHE A 34 8.74 -8.17 4.56
CA PHE A 34 8.40 -9.59 4.39
C PHE A 34 9.41 -10.32 3.52
N ALA A 35 9.84 -9.74 2.40
CA ALA A 35 10.88 -10.32 1.54
C ALA A 35 12.17 -10.62 2.32
N LEU A 36 12.61 -9.69 3.16
CA LEU A 36 13.82 -9.87 3.99
C LEU A 36 13.62 -10.92 5.07
N LEU A 37 12.46 -10.91 5.73
CA LEU A 37 12.12 -11.88 6.78
C LEU A 37 12.06 -13.31 6.23
N GLU A 38 11.32 -13.52 5.14
CA GLU A 38 11.21 -14.84 4.50
C GLU A 38 12.54 -15.31 3.90
N ALA A 39 13.32 -14.43 3.29
CA ALA A 39 14.65 -14.77 2.80
C ALA A 39 15.61 -15.15 3.93
N GLY A 40 15.47 -14.55 5.11
CA GLY A 40 16.27 -14.86 6.30
C GLY A 40 15.95 -16.21 6.96
N PHE A 41 14.71 -16.69 6.85
CA PHE A 41 14.30 -18.01 7.37
C PHE A 41 14.61 -19.18 6.44
N VAL A 42 14.98 -18.90 5.19
CA VAL A 42 15.24 -19.91 4.17
C VAL A 42 16.75 -20.10 3.95
N ARG A 43 17.15 -21.29 3.48
CA ARG A 43 18.56 -21.56 3.11
C ARG A 43 19.04 -20.54 2.08
N ALA A 44 20.28 -20.05 2.23
CA ALA A 44 20.88 -19.02 1.38
C ALA A 44 20.74 -19.28 -0.14
N LYS A 45 20.85 -20.54 -0.57
CA LYS A 45 20.68 -20.93 -1.98
C LYS A 45 19.30 -20.63 -2.58
N ASN A 46 18.27 -20.49 -1.73
CA ASN A 46 16.88 -20.26 -2.14
C ASN A 46 16.42 -18.82 -1.84
N ALA A 47 17.22 -17.99 -1.17
CA ALA A 47 16.85 -16.63 -0.78
C ALA A 47 16.49 -15.76 -2.00
N MET A 48 17.25 -15.87 -3.08
CA MET A 48 16.96 -15.16 -4.34
C MET A 48 15.62 -15.56 -4.94
N SER A 49 15.24 -16.84 -4.84
CA SER A 49 13.95 -17.32 -5.34
C SER A 49 12.77 -16.82 -4.51
N ILE A 50 12.98 -16.51 -3.22
CA ILE A 50 11.95 -15.91 -2.36
C ILE A 50 11.77 -14.43 -2.69
N ILE A 51 12.87 -13.67 -2.76
CA ILE A 51 12.81 -12.25 -3.12
C ILE A 51 12.14 -12.05 -4.48
N ALA A 52 12.46 -12.90 -5.46
CA ALA A 52 11.81 -12.85 -6.77
C ALA A 52 10.29 -13.07 -6.71
N LYS A 53 9.80 -13.95 -5.82
CA LYS A 53 8.36 -14.17 -5.63
C LYS A 53 7.66 -12.95 -5.06
N VAL A 54 8.26 -12.31 -4.05
CA VAL A 54 7.66 -11.11 -3.44
C VAL A 54 7.57 -9.96 -4.45
N ILE A 55 8.59 -9.78 -5.30
CA ILE A 55 8.53 -8.75 -6.37
C ILE A 55 7.39 -9.04 -7.36
N ILE A 56 7.24 -10.30 -7.77
CA ILE A 56 6.14 -10.72 -8.66
C ILE A 56 4.79 -10.47 -7.97
N ASP A 57 4.68 -10.79 -6.68
CA ASP A 57 3.45 -10.59 -5.90
C ASP A 57 3.05 -9.12 -5.81
N ILE A 58 3.99 -8.21 -5.53
CA ILE A 58 3.72 -6.75 -5.50
C ILE A 58 3.19 -6.26 -6.85
N ILE A 59 3.80 -6.68 -7.96
CA ILE A 59 3.43 -6.21 -9.30
C ILE A 59 2.05 -6.74 -9.69
N PHE A 60 1.86 -8.07 -9.62
CA PHE A 60 0.61 -8.69 -10.04
C PHE A 60 -0.53 -8.41 -9.06
N GLY A 61 -0.26 -8.41 -7.76
CA GLY A 61 -1.22 -8.05 -6.72
C GLY A 61 -1.69 -6.61 -6.84
N GLY A 62 -0.79 -5.66 -7.08
CA GLY A 62 -1.13 -4.26 -7.31
C GLY A 62 -2.01 -4.06 -8.55
N ILE A 63 -1.64 -4.69 -9.67
CA ILE A 63 -2.43 -4.61 -10.92
C ILE A 63 -3.80 -5.29 -10.74
N ALA A 64 -3.85 -6.48 -10.14
CA ALA A 64 -5.09 -7.22 -9.92
C ALA A 64 -6.05 -6.45 -9.01
N PHE A 65 -5.52 -5.81 -7.95
CA PHE A 65 -6.31 -4.96 -7.07
C PHE A 65 -6.83 -3.72 -7.79
N PHE A 66 -6.02 -3.08 -8.64
CA PHE A 66 -6.46 -1.91 -9.42
C PHE A 66 -7.58 -2.25 -10.42
N VAL A 67 -7.44 -3.36 -11.16
CA VAL A 67 -8.38 -3.70 -12.25
C VAL A 67 -9.70 -4.27 -11.74
N VAL A 68 -9.66 -5.14 -10.73
CA VAL A 68 -10.84 -5.88 -10.26
C VAL A 68 -11.04 -5.76 -8.75
N GLY A 69 -9.97 -5.81 -7.96
CA GLY A 69 -10.06 -5.85 -6.50
C GLY A 69 -10.74 -4.64 -5.87
N PHE A 70 -10.48 -3.43 -6.37
CA PHE A 70 -11.09 -2.20 -5.85
C PHE A 70 -12.61 -2.21 -6.03
N GLY A 71 -13.09 -2.64 -7.19
CA GLY A 71 -14.53 -2.76 -7.47
C GLY A 71 -15.23 -3.82 -6.63
N ILE A 72 -14.53 -4.90 -6.25
CA ILE A 72 -15.08 -5.92 -5.34
C ILE A 72 -15.10 -5.42 -3.90
N ALA A 73 -14.02 -4.79 -3.43
CA ALA A 73 -13.86 -4.40 -2.03
C ALA A 73 -14.67 -3.14 -1.66
N TYR A 74 -14.73 -2.15 -2.56
CA TYR A 74 -15.32 -0.84 -2.34
C TYR A 74 -16.42 -0.49 -3.36
N GLY A 75 -16.91 -1.49 -4.11
CA GLY A 75 -18.02 -1.31 -5.03
C GLY A 75 -19.28 -0.83 -4.32
N ALA A 76 -20.13 -0.10 -5.04
CA ALA A 76 -21.41 0.37 -4.52
C ALA A 76 -22.30 -0.85 -4.17
N SER A 77 -22.69 -0.96 -2.90
CA SER A 77 -23.78 -1.83 -2.45
C SER A 77 -25.11 -1.09 -2.50
#